data_AF-A0A4V2FQT8-F1
#
_entry.id   AF-A0A4V2FQT8-F1
#
_cell.length_a   1.000
_cell.length_b   1.000
_cell.length_c   1.000
_cell.angle_alpha   90.00
_cell.angle_beta   90.00
_cell.angle_gamma   90.00
#
_symmetry.space_group_name_H-M   'P 1'
#
loop_
_entity.id
_entity.type
_entity.pdbx_description
1 polymer ?
#
loop_
_entity_poly.entity_id
_entity_poly.type
_entity_poly.pdbx_seq_one_letter_code
_entity_poly.pdbx_strand_id
1 'polypeptide(L)' 'MTLTPFRIDVPQSEIDALHPRLDLVRWPDELPGVGWEYGVAEGSLRELADR' A
#
# COMPACT_ATOMS: atom_id res chain seq x y z
N MET A 1 -37.36 6.80 -9.71
CA MET A 1 -35.92 6.61 -9.48
C MET A 1 -35.69 5.14 -9.19
N THR A 2 -34.85 4.46 -9.96
CA THR A 2 -34.53 3.04 -9.76
C THR A 2 -33.14 2.93 -9.12
N LEU A 3 -33.04 2.19 -8.02
CA LEU A 3 -31.77 1.88 -7.38
C LEU A 3 -31.11 0.73 -8.16
N THR A 4 -29.90 0.97 -8.64
CA THR A 4 -29.13 -0.03 -9.39
C THR A 4 -28.07 -0.61 -8.46
N PRO A 5 -28.01 -1.94 -8.28
CA PRO A 5 -26.95 -2.56 -7.48
C PRO A 5 -25.57 -2.25 -8.06
N PHE A 6 -24.61 -1.96 -7.17
CA PHE A 6 -23.21 -1.79 -7.53
C PHE A 6 -22.40 -2.96 -6.98
N ARG A 7 -21.54 -3.53 -7.83
CA ARG A 7 -20.59 -4.57 -7.45
C ARG A 7 -19.18 -4.05 -7.72
N ILE A 8 -18.33 -4.10 -6.69
CA ILE A 8 -16.89 -3.87 -6.87
C ILE A 8 -16.34 -5.07 -7.66
N ASP A 9 -15.66 -4.77 -8.75
CA ASP A 9 -14.93 -5.75 -9.55
C ASP A 9 -13.52 -5.20 -9.76
N VAL A 10 -12.53 -5.95 -9.29
CA VAL A 10 -11.11 -5.59 -9.40
C VAL A 10 -10.48 -6.55 -10.39
N PRO A 11 -10.15 -6.11 -11.62
CA PRO A 11 -9.55 -6.98 -12.61
C PRO A 11 -8.24 -7.58 -12.10
N GLN A 12 -8.02 -8.88 -12.37
CA GLN A 12 -6.77 -9.55 -12.00
C GLN A 12 -5.54 -8.81 -12.54
N SER A 13 -5.65 -8.20 -13.73
CA SER A 13 -4.57 -7.40 -14.33
C SER A 13 -4.15 -6.19 -13.48
N GLU A 14 -5.06 -5.59 -12.71
CA GLU A 14 -4.72 -4.51 -11.79
C GLU A 14 -3.93 -5.02 -10.58
N ILE A 15 -4.27 -6.21 -10.08
CA ILE A 15 -3.52 -6.89 -9.01
C ILE A 15 -2.14 -7.32 -9.49
N ASP A 16 -2.08 -7.89 -10.69
CA ASP A 16 -0.82 -8.30 -11.33
C ASP A 16 0.10 -7.10 -11.57
N ALA A 17 -0.46 -5.92 -11.86
CA ALA A 17 0.30 -4.68 -12.01
C ALA A 17 0.69 -4.05 -10.65
N LEU A 18 -0.11 -4.25 -9.59
CA LEU A 18 0.19 -3.75 -8.24
C LEU A 18 1.43 -4.44 -7.66
N HIS A 19 1.48 -5.76 -7.74
CA HIS A 19 2.54 -6.60 -7.20
C HIS A 19 3.97 -6.15 -7.53
N PRO A 20 4.37 -5.97 -8.79
CA PRO A 20 5.72 -5.52 -9.12
C PRO A 20 6.03 -4.11 -8.63
N ARG A 21 5.01 -3.25 -8.40
CA ARG A 21 5.24 -1.92 -7.83
C ARG A 21 5.61 -1.99 -6.36
N LEU A 22 4.98 -2.90 -5.61
CA LEU A 22 5.35 -3.18 -4.21
C LEU A 22 6.74 -3.82 -4.11
N ASP A 23 7.07 -4.72 -5.04
CA ASP A 23 8.38 -5.39 -5.08
C ASP A 23 9.53 -4.44 -5.44
N LEU A 24 9.24 -3.34 -6.16
CA LEU A 24 10.22 -2.37 -6.63
C LEU A 24 10.22 -1.07 -5.81
N VAL A 25 9.63 -1.06 -4.61
CA VAL A 25 9.61 0.13 -3.75
C VAL A 25 11.03 0.58 -3.41
N ARG A 26 11.29 1.87 -3.65
CA ARG A 26 12.46 2.56 -3.13
C ARG A 26 12.06 3.25 -1.83
N TRP A 27 12.66 2.80 -0.75
CA TRP A 27 12.34 3.29 0.58
C TRP A 27 13.16 4.53 0.93
N PRO A 28 12.55 5.55 1.56
CA PRO A 28 13.28 6.70 2.08
C PRO A 28 14.07 6.32 3.34
N ASP A 29 15.03 7.16 3.73
CA ASP A 29 15.70 7.04 5.03
C ASP A 29 14.80 7.60 6.16
N GLU A 30 14.82 6.94 7.32
CA GLU A 30 14.14 7.38 8.55
C GLU A 30 15.14 7.82 9.64
N LEU A 31 14.75 8.84 10.42
CA LEU A 31 15.52 9.28 11.59
C LEU A 31 15.45 8.21 12.71
N PRO A 32 16.58 7.84 13.34
CA PRO A 32 16.56 6.84 14.40
C PRO A 32 15.70 7.25 15.59
N GLY A 33 14.82 6.36 16.03
CA GLY A 33 14.08 6.50 17.30
C GLY A 33 12.89 7.45 17.28
N VAL A 34 12.49 8.00 16.13
CA VAL A 34 11.36 8.94 16.04
C VAL A 34 10.00 8.26 15.94
N GLY A 35 9.96 6.98 15.55
CA GLY A 35 8.72 6.23 15.38
C GLY A 35 7.71 6.97 14.49
N TRP A 36 6.54 7.29 15.06
CA TRP A 36 5.43 7.94 14.34
C TRP A 36 5.39 9.47 14.46
N GLU A 37 6.37 10.09 15.14
CA GLU A 37 6.34 11.53 15.44
C GLU A 37 6.34 12.42 14.19
N TYR A 38 6.90 11.94 13.08
CA TYR A 38 7.03 12.68 11.82
C TYR A 38 6.26 12.07 10.64
N GLY A 39 5.36 11.13 10.90
CA GLY A 39 4.59 10.45 9.87
C GLY A 39 4.53 8.94 10.09
N VAL A 40 4.31 8.20 9.01
CA VAL A 40 4.30 6.74 9.07
C VAL A 40 5.71 6.23 9.35
N ALA A 41 5.85 5.42 10.40
CA ALA A 41 7.11 4.76 10.71
C ALA A 41 7.50 3.79 9.58
N GLU A 42 8.74 3.90 9.09
CA GLU A 42 9.24 3.12 7.95
C GLU A 42 9.14 1.61 8.22
N GLY A 43 9.54 1.17 9.42
CA GLY A 43 9.47 -0.24 9.82
C GLY A 43 8.05 -0.80 9.77
N SER A 44 7.07 -0.07 10.29
CA SER A 44 5.66 -0.48 10.25
C SER A 44 5.10 -0.48 8.83
N LEU A 45 5.52 0.46 7.96
CA LEU A 45 5.07 0.50 6.57
C LEU A 45 5.65 -0.65 5.74
N ARG A 46 6.90 -1.02 6.00
CA ARG A 46 7.55 -2.18 5.37
C ARG A 46 6.83 -3.47 5.74
N GLU A 47 6.60 -3.70 7.03
CA GLU A 47 5.86 -4.87 7.50
C GLU A 47 4.46 -4.97 6.86
N LEU A 48 3.78 -3.84 6.67
CA LEU A 48 2.48 -3.79 6.01
C LEU A 48 2.56 -4.06 4.49
N ALA A 49 3.65 -3.65 3.85
CA ALA A 49 3.88 -3.84 2.42
C ALA A 49 4.47 -5.22 2.09
N ASP A 50 5.05 -5.90 3.08
CA ASP A 50 5.56 -7.25 2.97
C ASP A 50 4.41 -8.25 2.74
N ARG A 51 4.66 -9.26 1.90
CA ARG A 51 3.69 -10.30 1.51
C ARG A 51 3.65 -11.47 2.50
#